data_AF-A0A2V9U0L0-F1
#
_entry.id   AF-A0A2V9U0L0-F1
#
_cell.length_a   1.000
_cell.length_b   1.000
_cell.length_c   1.000
_cell.angle_alpha   90.00
_cell.angle_beta   90.00
_cell.angle_gamma   90.00
#
_symmetry.space_group_name_H-M   'P 1'
#
loop_
_entity.id
_entity.type
_entity.pdbx_description
1 polymer ?
#
loop_
_entity_poly.entity_id
_entity_poly.type
_entity_poly.pdbx_seq_one_letter_code
_entity_poly.pdbx_strand_id
1 'polypeptide(L)'
;MGSSIRASWDGTPVHYNTRNPDKYVVETYTAPNQADPCGNVSTTGGLPLSPFYSPCPGAVGNSRRNQLIGPGLSQWDLSLIKNTKLTERLNVELRWEVYNVLNRA
;
A
#
# COMPACT_ATOMS: atom_id res chain seq x y z
N MET A 1 0.90 -23.04 -18.11
CA MET A 1 0.74 -23.65 -16.78
C MET A 1 0.84 -22.52 -15.76
N GLY A 2 -0.23 -22.29 -14.98
CA GLY A 2 -0.40 -21.05 -14.22
C GLY A 2 0.45 -21.03 -12.95
N SER A 3 1.46 -20.16 -12.91
CA SER A 3 2.22 -19.85 -11.71
C SER A 3 1.37 -18.93 -10.83
N SER A 4 0.62 -19.48 -9.87
CA SER A 4 0.01 -18.67 -8.81
C SER A 4 1.08 -18.31 -7.77
N ILE A 5 1.13 -17.04 -7.37
CA ILE A 5 2.07 -16.56 -6.34
C ILE A 5 1.67 -17.07 -4.94
N ARG A 6 2.62 -17.16 -4.00
CA ARG A 6 2.35 -17.47 -2.58
C ARG A 6 2.57 -16.23 -1.71
N ALA A 7 1.74 -16.08 -0.68
CA ALA A 7 1.91 -15.02 0.32
C ALA A 7 2.80 -15.52 1.46
N SER A 8 3.84 -14.74 1.80
CA SER A 8 4.89 -14.98 2.81
C SER A 8 5.51 -16.39 2.84
N TRP A 9 6.84 -16.45 2.91
CA TRP A 9 7.59 -17.71 2.96
C TRP A 9 7.29 -18.58 4.21
N ASP A 10 6.92 -17.94 5.33
CA ASP A 10 6.64 -18.56 6.64
C ASP A 10 5.14 -18.75 6.93
N GLY A 11 4.28 -18.39 5.97
CA GLY A 11 2.83 -18.43 6.15
C GLY A 11 2.30 -17.38 7.12
N THR A 12 3.13 -16.44 7.60
CA THR A 12 2.63 -15.29 8.36
C THR A 12 1.77 -14.41 7.47
N PRO A 13 0.71 -13.79 8.01
CA PRO A 13 -0.04 -12.79 7.27
C PRO A 13 0.87 -11.67 6.80
N VAL A 14 0.66 -11.19 5.57
CA VAL A 14 1.31 -9.96 5.09
C VAL A 14 0.89 -8.82 6.03
N HIS A 15 1.87 -8.14 6.60
CA HIS A 15 1.63 -6.99 7.46
C HIS A 15 1.57 -5.73 6.60
N TYR A 16 0.51 -4.94 6.78
CA TYR A 16 0.34 -3.66 6.10
C TYR A 16 0.53 -2.50 7.07
N ASN A 17 1.34 -1.52 6.69
CA ASN A 17 1.48 -0.27 7.42
C ASN A 17 0.48 0.76 6.87
N THR A 18 -0.66 0.88 7.54
CA THR A 18 -1.72 1.82 7.14
C THR A 18 -1.37 3.30 7.36
N ARG A 19 -0.28 3.60 8.07
CA ARG A 19 0.14 4.97 8.39
C ARG A 19 1.29 5.48 7.54
N ASN A 20 2.03 4.58 6.87
CA ASN A 20 3.15 4.94 6.01
C ASN A 20 2.94 4.35 4.60
N PRO A 21 2.42 5.13 3.64
CA PRO A 21 2.21 4.64 2.28
C PRO A 21 3.52 4.26 1.58
N ASP A 22 4.65 4.91 1.89
CA ASP A 22 5.96 4.61 1.31
C ASP A 22 6.50 3.23 1.73
N LYS A 23 5.98 2.68 2.82
CA LYS A 23 6.29 1.32 3.33
C LYS A 23 5.02 0.56 3.65
N TYR A 24 4.05 0.60 2.74
CA TYR A 24 2.73 0.03 2.99
C TYR A 24 2.77 -1.49 3.17
N VAL A 25 3.64 -2.21 2.46
CA VAL A 25 3.88 -3.63 2.71
C VAL A 25 5.16 -3.77 3.51
N VAL A 26 5.08 -4.43 4.68
CA VAL A 26 6.25 -4.66 5.52
C VAL A 26 7.04 -5.84 4.95
N GLU A 27 8.25 -5.57 4.48
CA GLU A 27 9.21 -6.60 4.07
C GLU A 27 9.92 -7.16 5.30
N THR A 28 9.81 -8.47 5.51
CA THR A 28 10.65 -9.19 6.48
C THR A 28 12.00 -9.48 5.82
N TYR A 29 13.09 -9.61 6.57
CA TYR A 29 14.40 -9.98 6.01
C TYR A 29 14.77 -11.39 6.41
N THR A 30 15.46 -12.13 5.54
CA THR A 30 15.97 -13.47 5.88
C THR A 30 16.99 -13.39 7.02
N ALA A 31 16.89 -14.28 8.00
CA ALA A 31 18.00 -14.52 8.91
C ALA A 31 19.13 -15.30 8.22
N PRO A 32 20.39 -15.15 8.66
CA PRO A 32 21.47 -16.03 8.24
C PRO A 32 21.11 -17.50 8.53
N ASN A 33 21.39 -18.39 7.58
CA ASN A 33 21.07 -19.82 7.66
C ASN A 33 19.56 -20.15 7.75
N GLN A 34 18.69 -19.23 7.36
CA GLN A 34 17.27 -19.51 7.18
C GLN A 34 17.06 -20.24 5.85
N ALA A 35 16.40 -21.40 5.87
CA ALA A 35 15.99 -22.12 4.66
C ALA A 35 14.85 -21.37 3.95
N ASP A 36 14.98 -21.20 2.64
CA ASP A 36 13.90 -20.73 1.78
C ASP A 36 12.81 -21.82 1.61
N PRO A 37 11.62 -21.49 1.07
CA PRO A 37 10.56 -22.47 0.83
C PRO A 37 10.92 -23.63 -0.10
N CYS A 38 12.05 -23.53 -0.81
CA CYS A 38 12.57 -24.56 -1.71
C CYS A 38 13.73 -25.37 -1.07
N GLY A 39 14.11 -25.07 0.18
CA GLY A 39 15.18 -25.72 0.92
C GLY A 39 16.58 -25.16 0.71
N ASN A 40 16.74 -24.07 -0.04
CA ASN A 40 18.03 -23.38 -0.20
C ASN A 40 18.33 -22.53 1.03
N VAL A 41 19.59 -22.53 1.48
CA VAL A 41 20.03 -21.78 2.65
C VAL A 41 21.05 -20.73 2.22
N SER A 42 20.83 -19.47 2.57
CA SER A 42 21.83 -18.41 2.39
C SER A 42 22.60 -18.19 3.70
N THR A 43 23.93 -18.21 3.63
CA THR A 43 24.80 -17.85 4.76
C THR A 43 24.79 -16.35 5.04
N THR A 44 24.47 -15.55 4.02
CA THR A 44 24.31 -14.09 4.11
C THR A 44 22.82 -13.81 4.28
N GLY A 45 22.37 -13.62 5.52
CA GLY A 45 21.04 -13.09 5.80
C GLY A 45 20.88 -11.65 5.29
N GLY A 46 19.66 -11.12 5.33
CA GLY A 46 19.38 -9.74 4.91
C GLY A 46 18.88 -9.59 3.48
N LEU A 47 18.52 -10.69 2.81
CA LEU A 47 17.77 -10.59 1.57
C LEU A 47 16.32 -10.22 1.90
N PRO A 48 15.71 -9.26 1.18
CA PRO A 48 14.32 -8.92 1.40
C PRO A 48 13.46 -10.16 1.11
N LEU A 49 12.70 -10.60 2.10
CA LEU A 49 11.63 -11.56 1.89
C LEU A 49 10.53 -10.79 1.19
N SER A 50 10.46 -10.95 -0.13
CA SER A 50 9.32 -10.44 -0.86
C SER A 50 8.04 -11.02 -0.22
N PRO A 51 7.06 -10.17 0.13
CA PRO A 51 5.78 -10.60 0.72
C PRO A 51 5.04 -11.57 -0.21
N PHE A 52 5.41 -11.56 -1.50
CA PHE A 52 4.97 -12.52 -2.51
C PHE A 52 6.19 -13.20 -3.14
N TYR A 53 6.19 -14.52 -3.19
CA TYR A 53 7.25 -15.27 -3.84
C TYR A 53 6.69 -16.24 -4.89
N SER A 54 7.52 -16.54 -5.90
CA SER A 54 7.20 -17.59 -6.86
C SER A 54 7.29 -18.94 -6.16
N PRO A 55 6.26 -19.81 -6.24
CA PRO A 55 6.35 -21.12 -5.65
C PRO A 55 7.49 -21.92 -6.31
N CYS A 56 8.08 -22.82 -5.52
CA CYS A 56 9.06 -23.79 -6.00
C CYS A 56 8.43 -24.69 -7.08
N PRO A 57 9.23 -25.29 -7.98
CA PRO A 57 8.73 -26.27 -8.93
C PRO A 57 7.92 -27.36 -8.23
N GLY A 58 6.68 -27.57 -8.67
CA GLY A 58 5.75 -28.55 -8.07
C GLY A 58 4.85 -28.01 -6.95
N ALA A 59 5.05 -26.77 -6.49
CA ALA A 59 4.18 -26.13 -5.50
C ALA A 59 3.15 -25.19 -6.18
N VAL A 60 1.89 -25.24 -5.74
CA VAL A 60 0.82 -24.36 -6.26
C VAL A 60 0.71 -23.10 -5.40
N GLY A 61 0.57 -21.91 -5.98
CA GLY A 61 0.32 -20.67 -5.21
C GLY A 61 -0.94 -20.71 -4.34
N ASN A 62 -0.84 -20.15 -3.14
CA ASN A 62 -1.95 -20.03 -2.18
C ASN A 62 -2.44 -18.58 -2.01
N SER A 63 -1.94 -17.64 -2.83
CA SER A 63 -2.37 -16.25 -2.75
C SER A 63 -3.83 -16.10 -3.18
N ARG A 64 -4.62 -15.51 -2.30
CA ARG A 64 -6.04 -15.23 -2.52
C ARG A 64 -6.22 -13.94 -3.34
N ARG A 65 -7.34 -13.85 -4.05
CA ARG A 65 -7.77 -12.61 -4.72
C ARG A 65 -7.88 -11.48 -3.68
N ASN A 66 -7.43 -10.29 -4.04
CA ASN A 66 -7.42 -9.09 -3.19
C ASN A 66 -6.53 -9.19 -1.94
N GLN A 67 -5.45 -9.99 -1.98
CA GLN A 67 -4.42 -9.96 -0.92
C GLN A 67 -3.54 -8.71 -0.98
N LEU A 68 -3.45 -7.99 -2.09
CA LEU A 68 -2.80 -6.69 -2.12
C LEU A 68 -3.87 -5.61 -2.07
N ILE A 69 -4.00 -4.95 -0.92
CA ILE A 69 -4.87 -3.79 -0.74
C ILE A 69 -3.94 -2.57 -0.71
N GLY A 70 -4.30 -1.47 -1.36
CA GLY A 70 -3.50 -0.24 -1.30
C GLY A 70 -3.72 0.55 -0.01
N PRO A 71 -2.85 1.53 0.31
CA PRO A 71 -3.11 2.47 1.39
C PRO A 71 -4.45 3.19 1.21
N GLY A 72 -5.15 3.42 2.32
CA GLY A 72 -6.39 4.17 2.31
C GLY A 72 -6.12 5.64 1.99
N LEU A 73 -6.72 6.15 0.91
CA LEU A 73 -6.65 7.57 0.56
C LEU A 73 -7.69 8.36 1.37
N SER A 74 -7.25 9.38 2.09
CA SER A 74 -8.16 10.30 2.80
C SER A 74 -7.85 11.73 2.40
N GLN A 75 -8.43 12.16 1.28
CA GLN A 75 -8.33 13.52 0.77
C GLN A 75 -9.51 14.35 1.27
N TRP A 76 -9.20 15.51 1.87
CA TRP A 76 -10.20 16.48 2.29
C TRP A 76 -10.00 17.77 1.51
N ASP A 77 -11.01 18.10 0.72
CA ASP A 77 -11.04 19.33 -0.08
C ASP A 77 -12.16 20.23 0.45
N LEU A 78 -11.83 21.50 0.70
CA LEU A 78 -12.75 22.50 1.21
C LEU A 78 -12.96 23.57 0.14
N SER A 79 -14.22 23.84 -0.20
CA SER A 79 -14.58 25.03 -0.97
C SER A 79 -15.52 25.93 -0.17
N LEU A 80 -15.23 27.22 -0.19
CA LEU A 80 -16.05 28.27 0.39
C LEU A 80 -16.44 29.24 -0.73
N ILE A 81 -17.73 29.30 -1.02
CA ILE A 81 -18.29 30.19 -2.03
C ILE A 81 -19.23 31.17 -1.33
N LYS A 82 -18.97 32.47 -1.49
CA LYS A 82 -19.80 33.54 -0.95
C LYS A 82 -20.17 34.53 -2.05
N ASN A 83 -21.46 34.58 -2.34
CA ASN A 83 -22.05 35.55 -3.24
C ASN A 83 -22.56 36.75 -2.44
N THR A 84 -21.99 37.92 -2.69
CA THR A 84 -22.36 39.17 -2.03
C THR A 84 -22.86 40.15 -3.08
N LYS A 85 -24.13 40.53 -2.98
CA LYS A 85 -24.72 41.59 -3.80
C LYS A 85 -24.40 42.94 -3.17
N LEU A 86 -23.50 43.69 -3.78
CA LEU A 86 -23.06 45.01 -3.29
C LEU A 86 -24.06 46.11 -3.70
N THR A 87 -24.69 45.99 -4.87
CA THR A 87 -25.75 46.90 -5.34
C THR A 87 -26.75 46.15 -6.21
N GLU A 88 -27.83 46.80 -6.63
CA GLU A 88 -28.87 46.23 -7.52
C GLU A 88 -28.31 45.74 -8.87
N ARG A 89 -27.13 46.23 -9.27
CA ARG A 89 -26.48 45.89 -10.55
C ARG A 89 -25.16 45.13 -10.39
N LEU A 90 -24.64 44.98 -9.17
CA LEU A 90 -23.29 44.46 -8.95
C LEU A 90 -23.30 43.30 -7.95
N ASN A 91 -22.91 42.12 -8.45
CA ASN A 91 -22.80 40.89 -7.69
C ASN A 91 -21.34 40.43 -7.69
N VAL A 92 -20.80 40.15 -6.51
CA VAL A 92 -19.42 39.67 -6.32
C VAL A 92 -19.45 38.27 -5.76
N GLU A 93 -18.77 37.36 -6.45
CA GLU A 93 -18.53 35.99 -5.99
C GLU A 93 -17.11 35.91 -5.41
N LEU A 94 -17.02 35.55 -4.13
CA LEU A 94 -15.78 35.23 -3.46
C LEU A 94 -15.67 33.71 -3.35
N ARG A 95 -14.72 33.11 -4.06
CA ARG A 95 -14.45 31.67 -4.05
C ARG A 95 -13.07 31.42 -3.46
N TRP A 96 -13.04 30.57 -2.44
CA TRP A 96 -11.84 30.08 -1.78
C TRP A 96 -11.82 28.56 -1.86
N GLU A 97 -10.71 27.99 -2.30
CA GLU A 97 -10.53 26.56 -2.44
C GLU A 97 -9.24 26.14 -1.74
N VAL A 98 -9.34 25.14 -0.87
CA VAL A 98 -8.21 24.54 -0.17
C VAL A 98 -8.22 23.05 -0.44
N TYR A 99 -7.20 22.59 -1.14
CA TYR A 99 -7.02 21.18 -1.46
C TYR A 99 -6.13 20.51 -0.42
N ASN A 100 -6.39 19.22 -0.16
CA ASN A 100 -5.58 18.41 0.75
C ASN A 100 -5.40 19.06 2.14
N VAL A 101 -6.50 19.54 2.73
CA VAL A 101 -6.53 20.30 3.99
C VAL A 101 -5.82 19.56 5.14
N LEU A 102 -5.89 18.22 5.15
CA LEU A 102 -5.27 17.40 6.19
C LEU A 102 -3.83 16.99 5.88
N ASN A 103 -3.31 17.28 4.68
CA ASN A 103 -2.03 16.78 4.18
C ASN A 103 -1.87 15.26 4.40
N ARG A 104 -2.90 14.49 4.03
CA ARG A 104 -2.97 13.02 4.19
C ARG A 104 -3.06 12.32 2.83
N ALA A 105 -2.36 12.87 1.84
CA ALA A 105 -2.14 12.23 0.55
C ALA A 105 -1.14 11.09 0.69
#